data_AF-A0A7C6F9G3-F1
#
_entry.id   AF-A0A7C6F9G3-F1
#
_cell.length_a   1.000
_cell.length_b   1.000
_cell.length_c   1.000
_cell.angle_alpha   90.00
_cell.angle_beta   90.00
_cell.angle_gamma   90.00
#
_symmetry.space_group_name_H-M   'P 1'
#
loop_
_entity.id
_entity.type
_entity.pdbx_description
1 polymer ?
#
loop_
_entity_poly.entity_id
_entity_poly.type
_entity_poly.pdbx_seq_one_letter_code
_entity_poly.pdbx_strand_id
1 'polypeptide(L)'
;MHEQFMVDLQRIYDELQERQIELNNYYRVLEDEHPKAEALVKKFLTLMSLPVIPETQMAALTRIVNLREDALEQVLEQEGFSKEEIIAKKEEAYLFVKEMHLSRHEYFIAWIKAENLLTPFYQKLIVGVHLIGEAMSQWQSEWTAKIINGVNRDLLQQHKGDTVAVLKMLQTKDLLDRNEEGMIADRCYTVLQKSETDEYRSVAYCEAFPTEVAEVISLIEDLVEALSKCEDEVFQQKAEWINYFVAIKCALAQPQPKKLVKYWANVDRAWMRITTPLQVGHPLEYYEDHFRKAVALEWDLRIINPKLQKASNTRENIKTFSAELSHNIEGEVKETIAKNLSQVEETQLYIGQPVLYYGAELNGLFSAQVVPNDETVSSELGKKI
;
A
#
# COMPACT_ATOMS: atom_id res chain seq x y z
N MET A 1 21.72 10.39 20.78
CA MET A 1 20.93 10.59 19.54
C MET A 1 19.94 9.47 19.32
N HIS A 2 20.37 8.20 19.27
CA HIS A 2 19.47 7.06 19.14
C HIS A 2 18.38 6.98 20.23
N GLU A 3 18.73 7.14 21.51
CA GLU A 3 17.74 7.11 22.60
C GLU A 3 16.67 8.20 22.46
N GLN A 4 17.10 9.45 22.21
CA GLN A 4 16.16 10.56 21.97
C GLN A 4 15.26 10.28 20.76
N PHE A 5 15.83 9.74 19.67
CA PHE A 5 15.05 9.37 18.49
C PHE A 5 13.93 8.38 18.84
N MET A 6 14.22 7.37 19.67
CA MET A 6 13.22 6.40 20.09
C MET A 6 12.16 6.99 21.03
N VAL A 7 12.52 7.98 21.85
CA VAL A 7 11.57 8.75 22.67
C VAL A 7 10.64 9.57 21.78
N ASP A 8 11.19 10.28 20.80
CA ASP A 8 10.41 11.04 19.82
C ASP A 8 9.46 10.12 19.05
N LEU A 9 9.95 8.96 18.59
CA LEU A 9 9.14 7.99 17.86
C LEU A 9 7.98 7.44 18.70
N GLN A 10 8.22 7.20 20.00
CA GLN A 10 7.14 6.80 20.90
C GLN A 10 6.09 7.90 21.04
N ARG A 11 6.52 9.16 21.16
CA ARG A 11 5.60 10.31 21.23
C ARG A 11 4.76 10.45 19.97
N ILE A 12 5.36 10.24 18.80
CA ILE A 12 4.68 10.22 17.50
C ILE A 12 3.66 9.08 17.46
N TYR A 13 4.03 7.89 17.93
CA TYR A 13 3.12 6.74 17.97
C TYR A 13 1.91 7.00 18.89
N ASP A 14 2.15 7.59 20.07
CA ASP A 14 1.10 7.89 21.05
C ASP A 14 0.13 8.96 20.51
N GLU A 15 0.62 10.03 19.88
CA GLU A 15 -0.22 11.04 19.20
C GLU A 15 -1.07 10.41 18.06
N LEU A 16 -0.48 9.51 17.27
CA LEU A 16 -1.20 8.82 16.21
C LEU A 16 -2.37 7.99 16.77
N GLN A 17 -2.18 7.32 17.90
CA GLN A 17 -3.24 6.58 18.59
C GLN A 17 -4.37 7.52 19.07
N GLU A 18 -4.02 8.67 19.66
CA GLU A 18 -5.02 9.66 20.09
C GLU A 18 -5.86 10.17 18.91
N ARG A 19 -5.22 10.48 17.78
CA ARG A 19 -5.92 10.91 16.54
C ARG A 19 -6.79 9.83 15.93
N GLN A 20 -6.39 8.56 16.04
CA GLN A 20 -7.20 7.43 15.59
C GLN A 20 -8.41 7.24 16.50
N ILE A 21 -8.25 7.41 17.82
CA ILE A 21 -9.37 7.40 18.77
C ILE A 21 -10.35 8.54 18.46
N GLU A 22 -9.86 9.76 18.17
CA GLU A 22 -10.73 10.88 17.75
C GLU A 22 -11.55 10.53 16.51
N LEU A 23 -10.93 9.90 15.51
CA LEU A 23 -11.61 9.51 14.28
C LEU A 23 -12.64 8.39 14.54
N ASN A 24 -12.28 7.38 15.33
CA ASN A 24 -13.18 6.29 15.69
C ASN A 24 -14.39 6.77 16.49
N ASN A 25 -14.26 7.85 17.26
CA ASN A 25 -15.38 8.47 17.97
C ASN A 25 -16.48 9.01 17.04
N TYR A 26 -16.25 9.11 15.72
CA TYR A 26 -17.29 9.51 14.76
C TYR A 26 -18.42 8.49 14.69
N TYR A 27 -18.17 7.23 15.06
CA TYR A 27 -19.22 6.22 15.18
C TYR A 27 -20.27 6.56 16.23
N ARG A 28 -19.98 7.47 17.18
CA ARG A 28 -20.95 7.93 18.17
C ARG A 28 -22.15 8.64 17.56
N VAL A 29 -22.06 9.13 16.31
CA VAL A 29 -23.20 9.71 15.55
C VAL A 29 -24.41 8.76 15.49
N LEU A 30 -24.21 7.45 15.65
CA LEU A 30 -25.29 6.46 15.64
C LEU A 30 -26.06 6.37 16.97
N GLU A 31 -25.51 6.87 18.06
CA GLU A 31 -26.05 6.71 19.43
C GLU A 31 -26.24 8.05 20.16
N ASP A 32 -25.29 8.99 20.00
CA ASP A 32 -25.18 10.28 20.69
C ASP A 32 -24.93 11.43 19.70
N GLU A 33 -25.10 12.68 20.17
CA GLU A 33 -24.73 13.87 19.40
C GLU A 33 -23.22 13.98 19.18
N HIS A 34 -22.81 14.12 17.91
CA HIS A 34 -21.43 14.41 17.53
C HIS A 34 -21.42 15.39 16.33
N PRO A 35 -21.55 16.71 16.56
CA PRO A 35 -21.86 17.70 15.51
C PRO A 35 -20.90 17.71 14.32
N LYS A 36 -19.59 17.56 14.57
CA LYS A 36 -18.54 17.52 13.53
C LYS A 36 -18.71 16.32 12.59
N ALA A 37 -19.06 15.17 13.15
CA ALA A 37 -19.19 13.92 12.41
C ALA A 37 -20.55 13.85 11.72
N GLU A 38 -21.63 14.33 12.36
CA GLU A 38 -22.94 14.50 11.72
C GLU A 38 -22.86 15.37 10.47
N ALA A 39 -22.19 16.52 10.55
CA ALA A 39 -22.01 17.42 9.41
C ALA A 39 -21.24 16.73 8.27
N LEU A 40 -20.18 15.99 8.61
CA LEU A 40 -19.37 15.25 7.65
C LEU A 40 -20.15 14.13 6.97
N VAL A 41 -20.81 13.27 7.75
CA VAL A 41 -21.63 12.16 7.25
C VAL A 41 -22.78 12.68 6.39
N LYS A 42 -23.46 13.75 6.82
CA LYS A 42 -24.52 14.36 6.03
C LYS A 42 -24.01 14.91 4.70
N LYS A 43 -22.83 15.57 4.69
CA LYS A 43 -22.18 16.05 3.47
C LYS A 43 -21.85 14.87 2.54
N PHE A 44 -21.29 13.80 3.07
CA PHE A 44 -20.95 12.60 2.31
C PHE A 44 -22.19 11.94 1.70
N LEU A 45 -23.23 11.69 2.49
CA LEU A 45 -24.48 11.08 2.00
C LEU A 45 -25.19 11.95 0.96
N THR A 46 -25.14 13.28 1.13
CA THR A 46 -25.68 14.22 0.14
C THR A 46 -24.92 14.11 -1.19
N LEU A 47 -23.58 14.02 -1.15
CA LEU A 47 -22.76 13.79 -2.35
C LEU A 47 -23.13 12.46 -3.02
N MET A 48 -23.39 11.42 -2.23
CA MET A 48 -23.75 10.09 -2.73
C MET A 48 -25.21 9.99 -3.20
N SER A 49 -26.03 11.03 -3.03
CA SER A 49 -27.47 10.99 -3.27
C SER A 49 -28.19 9.91 -2.43
N LEU A 50 -27.71 9.63 -1.22
CA LEU A 50 -28.26 8.64 -0.31
C LEU A 50 -29.11 9.31 0.78
N PRO A 51 -30.20 8.65 1.25
CA PRO A 51 -30.98 9.16 2.37
C PRO A 51 -30.14 9.20 3.65
N VAL A 52 -30.54 10.00 4.64
CA VAL A 52 -29.88 10.04 5.95
C VAL A 52 -30.64 9.14 6.92
N ILE A 53 -30.28 7.86 6.92
CA ILE A 53 -30.85 6.81 7.80
C ILE A 53 -29.72 5.99 8.45
N PRO A 54 -29.97 5.26 9.56
CA PRO A 54 -28.92 4.56 10.30
C PRO A 54 -28.03 3.64 9.44
N GLU A 55 -28.62 2.93 8.48
CA GLU A 55 -27.91 2.02 7.57
C GLU A 55 -26.94 2.77 6.64
N THR A 56 -27.41 3.82 5.95
CA THR A 56 -26.56 4.69 5.13
C THR A 56 -25.50 5.43 5.96
N GLN A 57 -25.82 5.84 7.18
CA GLN A 57 -24.85 6.48 8.08
C GLN A 57 -23.74 5.51 8.47
N MET A 58 -24.07 4.25 8.76
CA MET A 58 -23.07 3.20 9.02
C MET A 58 -22.17 2.94 7.81
N ALA A 59 -22.74 2.89 6.60
CA ALA A 59 -21.98 2.73 5.36
C ALA A 59 -21.04 3.92 5.12
N ALA A 60 -21.52 5.15 5.30
CA ALA A 60 -20.72 6.36 5.22
C ALA A 60 -19.58 6.38 6.25
N LEU A 61 -19.86 6.04 7.52
CA LEU A 61 -18.85 5.95 8.56
C LEU A 61 -17.80 4.88 8.24
N THR A 62 -18.22 3.72 7.72
CA THR A 62 -17.31 2.66 7.30
C THR A 62 -16.38 3.12 6.17
N ARG A 63 -16.91 3.86 5.19
CA ARG A 63 -16.09 4.44 4.11
C ARG A 63 -15.14 5.52 4.61
N ILE A 64 -15.62 6.43 5.46
CA ILE A 64 -14.87 7.60 5.92
C ILE A 64 -13.80 7.21 6.94
N VAL A 65 -14.15 6.39 7.93
CA VAL A 65 -13.29 6.08 9.09
C VAL A 65 -12.40 4.88 8.81
N ASN A 66 -12.97 3.80 8.26
CA ASN A 66 -12.24 2.55 8.04
C ASN A 66 -11.72 2.39 6.61
N LEU A 67 -11.97 3.39 5.74
CA LEU A 67 -11.58 3.40 4.33
C LEU A 67 -12.21 2.29 3.49
N ARG A 68 -13.11 1.46 4.02
CA ARG A 68 -13.71 0.34 3.28
C ARG A 68 -14.95 0.74 2.50
N GLU A 69 -15.08 0.22 1.29
CA GLU A 69 -16.16 0.58 0.36
C GLU A 69 -17.30 -0.44 0.26
N ASP A 70 -17.13 -1.63 0.84
CA ASP A 70 -18.08 -2.75 0.73
C ASP A 70 -19.49 -2.39 1.20
N ALA A 71 -19.60 -1.74 2.36
CA ALA A 71 -20.89 -1.31 2.90
C ALA A 71 -21.54 -0.21 2.05
N LEU A 72 -20.75 0.67 1.43
CA LEU A 72 -21.27 1.72 0.57
C LEU A 72 -21.82 1.15 -0.73
N GLU A 73 -21.10 0.22 -1.35
CA GLU A 73 -21.53 -0.46 -2.57
C GLU A 73 -22.87 -1.19 -2.37
N GLN A 74 -23.01 -1.94 -1.27
CA GLN A 74 -24.25 -2.64 -0.94
C GLN A 74 -25.45 -1.68 -0.81
N VAL A 75 -25.26 -0.54 -0.14
CA VAL A 75 -26.35 0.43 0.05
C VAL A 75 -26.71 1.12 -1.27
N LEU A 76 -25.74 1.40 -2.14
CA LEU A 76 -26.01 1.92 -3.49
C LEU A 76 -26.78 0.90 -4.35
N GLU A 77 -26.45 -0.39 -4.27
CA GLU A 77 -27.20 -1.45 -4.95
C GLU A 77 -28.66 -1.54 -4.46
N GLN A 78 -28.88 -1.45 -3.14
CA GLN A 78 -30.20 -1.49 -2.52
C GLN A 78 -31.09 -0.30 -2.93
N GLU A 79 -30.50 0.88 -3.05
CA GLU A 79 -31.19 2.10 -3.52
C GLU A 79 -31.41 2.10 -5.05
N GLY A 80 -30.99 1.04 -5.76
CA GLY A 80 -31.32 0.80 -7.16
C GLY A 80 -30.43 1.53 -8.16
N PHE A 81 -29.23 1.97 -7.75
CA PHE A 81 -28.26 2.55 -8.67
C PHE A 81 -27.74 1.50 -9.65
N SER A 82 -27.54 1.91 -10.91
CA SER A 82 -26.91 1.07 -11.93
C SER A 82 -25.42 0.85 -11.65
N LYS A 83 -24.81 -0.15 -12.31
CA LYS A 83 -23.38 -0.44 -12.14
C LYS A 83 -22.50 0.74 -12.53
N GLU A 84 -22.86 1.46 -13.59
CA GLU A 84 -22.16 2.65 -14.05
C GLU A 84 -22.25 3.79 -13.03
N GLU A 85 -23.42 4.00 -12.42
CA GLU A 85 -23.60 4.99 -11.36
C GLU A 85 -22.83 4.61 -10.09
N ILE A 86 -22.83 3.33 -9.71
CA ILE A 86 -22.06 2.83 -8.56
C ILE A 86 -20.58 3.10 -8.77
N ILE A 87 -20.02 2.82 -9.96
CA ILE A 87 -18.61 3.11 -10.27
C ILE A 87 -18.30 4.60 -10.12
N ALA A 88 -19.14 5.48 -10.66
CA ALA A 88 -18.97 6.92 -10.53
C ALA A 88 -19.06 7.39 -9.06
N LYS A 89 -19.98 6.81 -8.29
CA LYS A 89 -20.16 7.11 -6.86
C LYS A 89 -19.00 6.60 -6.01
N LYS A 90 -18.43 5.45 -6.33
CA LYS A 90 -17.21 4.92 -5.68
C LYS A 90 -16.01 5.83 -5.91
N GLU A 91 -15.86 6.38 -7.11
CA GLU A 91 -14.83 7.39 -7.41
C GLU A 91 -15.06 8.69 -6.63
N GLU A 92 -16.29 9.21 -6.60
CA GLU A 92 -16.62 10.38 -5.77
C GLU A 92 -16.33 10.14 -4.28
N ALA A 93 -16.63 8.94 -3.79
CA ALA A 93 -16.33 8.53 -2.43
C ALA A 93 -14.81 8.43 -2.18
N TYR A 94 -14.04 7.88 -3.12
CA TYR A 94 -12.58 7.84 -3.09
C TYR A 94 -11.99 9.24 -2.96
N LEU A 95 -12.41 10.16 -3.84
CA LEU A 95 -11.94 11.55 -3.81
C LEU A 95 -12.30 12.23 -2.49
N PHE A 96 -13.51 11.98 -1.95
CA PHE A 96 -13.91 12.54 -0.66
C PHE A 96 -13.01 12.07 0.48
N VAL A 97 -12.74 10.76 0.59
CA VAL A 97 -11.91 10.24 1.67
C VAL A 97 -10.44 10.63 1.49
N LYS A 98 -9.96 10.68 0.24
CA LYS A 98 -8.61 11.13 -0.11
C LYS A 98 -8.36 12.52 0.47
N GLU A 99 -9.18 13.50 0.10
CA GLU A 99 -9.01 14.89 0.58
C GLU A 99 -9.03 14.99 2.12
N MET A 100 -9.94 14.26 2.77
CA MET A 100 -10.05 14.25 4.23
C MET A 100 -8.80 13.68 4.90
N HIS A 101 -8.32 12.53 4.46
CA HIS A 101 -7.20 11.83 5.09
C HIS A 101 -5.86 12.46 4.75
N LEU A 102 -5.66 12.94 3.52
CA LEU A 102 -4.47 13.72 3.16
C LEU A 102 -4.36 15.00 4.01
N SER A 103 -5.47 15.71 4.22
CA SER A 103 -5.47 16.85 5.15
C SER A 103 -5.04 16.43 6.57
N ARG A 104 -5.50 15.27 7.06
CA ARG A 104 -5.09 14.75 8.39
C ARG A 104 -3.60 14.41 8.43
N HIS A 105 -3.06 13.84 7.35
CA HIS A 105 -1.63 13.56 7.19
C HIS A 105 -0.81 14.87 7.24
N GLU A 106 -1.19 15.89 6.48
CA GLU A 106 -0.53 17.20 6.50
C GLU A 106 -0.48 17.80 7.91
N TYR A 107 -1.62 17.83 8.63
CA TYR A 107 -1.66 18.34 10.00
C TYR A 107 -0.78 17.54 10.96
N PHE A 108 -0.65 16.22 10.75
CA PHE A 108 0.21 15.37 11.56
C PHE A 108 1.69 15.66 11.30
N ILE A 109 2.08 15.80 10.05
CA ILE A 109 3.45 16.16 9.65
C ILE A 109 3.82 17.56 10.17
N ALA A 110 2.90 18.51 10.06
CA ALA A 110 3.08 19.86 10.61
C ALA A 110 3.29 19.84 12.12
N TRP A 111 2.56 18.99 12.85
CA TRP A 111 2.73 18.79 14.29
C TRP A 111 4.10 18.19 14.64
N ILE A 112 4.56 17.14 13.94
CA ILE A 112 5.92 16.56 14.13
C ILE A 112 6.99 17.65 14.05
N LYS A 113 6.87 18.51 13.03
CA LYS A 113 7.80 19.62 12.82
C LYS A 113 7.70 20.69 13.90
N ALA A 114 6.49 21.08 14.29
CA ALA A 114 6.27 22.10 15.32
C ALA A 114 6.82 21.67 16.69
N GLU A 115 6.69 20.38 17.00
CA GLU A 115 7.23 19.76 18.21
C GLU A 115 8.72 19.41 18.13
N ASN A 116 9.35 19.71 16.98
CA ASN A 116 10.76 19.43 16.71
C ASN A 116 11.16 17.97 16.98
N LEU A 117 10.31 17.03 16.56
CA LEU A 117 10.51 15.59 16.74
C LEU A 117 11.32 15.00 15.59
N LEU A 118 12.20 14.05 15.91
CA LEU A 118 13.12 13.40 14.96
C LEU A 118 14.16 14.35 14.37
N THR A 119 15.20 13.79 13.75
CA THR A 119 16.25 14.58 13.11
C THR A 119 15.80 15.19 11.78
N PRO A 120 16.48 16.23 11.27
CA PRO A 120 16.16 16.82 9.97
C PRO A 120 16.08 15.82 8.82
N PHE A 121 16.92 14.77 8.83
CA PHE A 121 16.89 13.69 7.84
C PHE A 121 15.54 12.96 7.83
N TYR A 122 15.07 12.51 9.00
CA TYR A 122 13.82 11.74 9.09
C TYR A 122 12.58 12.63 8.92
N GLN A 123 12.62 13.90 9.32
CA GLN A 123 11.55 14.84 8.97
C GLN A 123 11.46 15.05 7.46
N LYS A 124 12.59 15.17 6.75
CA LYS A 124 12.62 15.27 5.28
C LYS A 124 12.15 14.00 4.59
N LEU A 125 12.52 12.83 5.12
CA LEU A 125 12.01 11.54 4.66
C LEU A 125 10.48 11.50 4.74
N ILE A 126 9.91 11.81 5.91
CA ILE A 126 8.44 11.83 6.11
C ILE A 126 7.75 12.76 5.11
N VAL A 127 8.27 13.98 4.95
CA VAL A 127 7.69 14.96 4.02
C VAL A 127 7.77 14.48 2.57
N GLY A 128 8.90 13.95 2.11
CA GLY A 128 8.98 13.49 0.72
C GLY A 128 8.15 12.24 0.46
N VAL A 129 8.07 11.32 1.43
CA VAL A 129 7.16 10.15 1.33
C VAL A 129 5.71 10.60 1.23
N HIS A 130 5.33 11.65 1.97
CA HIS A 130 4.00 12.25 1.87
C HIS A 130 3.72 12.84 0.49
N LEU A 131 4.60 13.70 -0.04
CA LEU A 131 4.42 14.33 -1.35
C LEU A 131 4.32 13.28 -2.48
N ILE A 132 5.18 12.25 -2.46
CA ILE A 132 5.09 11.12 -3.40
C ILE A 132 3.73 10.42 -3.27
N GLY A 133 3.26 10.21 -2.04
CA GLY A 133 1.97 9.62 -1.75
C GLY A 133 0.78 10.43 -2.26
N GLU A 134 0.84 11.76 -2.23
CA GLU A 134 -0.20 12.63 -2.81
C GLU A 134 -0.29 12.43 -4.32
N ALA A 135 0.84 12.42 -5.02
CA ALA A 135 0.89 12.16 -6.45
C ALA A 135 0.40 10.74 -6.79
N MET A 136 0.76 9.72 -5.99
CA MET A 136 0.23 8.36 -6.16
C MET A 136 -1.29 8.29 -5.94
N SER A 137 -1.82 9.02 -4.96
CA SER A 137 -3.27 9.13 -4.73
C SER A 137 -4.00 9.81 -5.89
N GLN A 138 -3.36 10.76 -6.57
CA GLN A 138 -3.91 11.38 -7.76
C GLN A 138 -3.90 10.40 -8.95
N TRP A 139 -2.82 9.65 -9.11
CA TRP A 139 -2.68 8.63 -10.15
C TRP A 139 -3.67 7.45 -9.97
N GLN A 140 -4.02 7.10 -8.72
CA GLN A 140 -4.90 5.96 -8.43
C GLN A 140 -6.27 6.03 -9.12
N SER A 141 -6.86 7.22 -9.26
CA SER A 141 -8.13 7.41 -9.97
C SER A 141 -8.01 6.97 -11.44
N GLU A 142 -6.97 7.42 -12.14
CA GLU A 142 -6.70 7.05 -13.54
C GLU A 142 -6.36 5.56 -13.68
N TRP A 143 -5.59 5.02 -12.72
CA TRP A 143 -5.26 3.61 -12.67
C TRP A 143 -6.52 2.74 -12.55
N THR A 144 -7.40 3.07 -11.61
CA THR A 144 -8.66 2.36 -11.36
C THR A 144 -9.59 2.47 -12.57
N ALA A 145 -9.74 3.68 -13.13
CA ALA A 145 -10.56 3.90 -14.32
C ALA A 145 -10.10 3.05 -15.50
N LYS A 146 -8.79 3.00 -15.76
CA LYS A 146 -8.22 2.29 -16.91
C LYS A 146 -8.23 0.78 -16.74
N ILE A 147 -7.80 0.27 -15.58
CA ILE A 147 -7.59 -1.17 -15.37
C ILE A 147 -8.85 -1.84 -14.89
N ILE A 148 -9.35 -1.41 -13.72
CA ILE A 148 -10.47 -2.08 -13.03
C ILE A 148 -11.77 -1.82 -13.76
N ASN A 149 -12.07 -0.53 -14.02
CA ASN A 149 -13.32 -0.12 -14.65
C ASN A 149 -13.27 -0.11 -16.19
N GLY A 150 -12.09 -0.31 -16.78
CA GLY A 150 -11.87 -0.37 -18.22
C GLY A 150 -11.54 -1.78 -18.67
N VAL A 151 -10.23 -2.08 -18.74
CA VAL A 151 -9.68 -3.34 -19.29
C VAL A 151 -10.36 -4.59 -18.71
N ASN A 152 -10.54 -4.67 -17.39
CA ASN A 152 -11.11 -5.88 -16.78
C ASN A 152 -12.57 -6.10 -17.19
N ARG A 153 -13.35 -5.02 -17.32
CA ARG A 153 -14.74 -5.09 -17.81
C ARG A 153 -14.80 -5.43 -19.29
N ASP A 154 -13.93 -4.84 -20.11
CA ASP A 154 -13.82 -5.13 -21.54
C ASP A 154 -13.49 -6.61 -21.78
N LEU A 155 -12.51 -7.16 -21.06
CA LEU A 155 -12.12 -8.56 -21.14
C LEU A 155 -13.29 -9.48 -20.77
N LEU A 156 -13.99 -9.19 -19.67
CA LEU A 156 -15.18 -9.96 -19.28
C LEU A 156 -16.27 -9.91 -20.35
N GLN A 157 -16.55 -8.75 -20.92
CA GLN A 157 -17.58 -8.60 -21.94
C GLN A 157 -17.23 -9.36 -23.22
N GLN A 158 -15.98 -9.23 -23.71
CA GLN A 158 -15.49 -9.95 -24.89
C GLN A 158 -15.57 -11.47 -24.74
N HIS A 159 -15.39 -11.96 -23.51
CA HIS A 159 -15.45 -13.37 -23.16
C HIS A 159 -16.79 -13.81 -22.54
N LYS A 160 -17.86 -12.99 -22.65
CA LYS A 160 -19.21 -13.30 -22.15
C LYS A 160 -19.25 -13.72 -20.66
N GLY A 161 -18.36 -13.15 -19.85
CA GLY A 161 -18.22 -13.46 -18.43
C GLY A 161 -17.37 -14.68 -18.09
N ASP A 162 -16.76 -15.36 -19.07
CA ASP A 162 -15.92 -16.54 -18.83
C ASP A 162 -14.50 -16.13 -18.39
N THR A 163 -14.28 -16.12 -17.08
CA THR A 163 -12.99 -15.76 -16.46
C THR A 163 -11.87 -16.74 -16.84
N VAL A 164 -12.18 -18.03 -17.03
CA VAL A 164 -11.18 -19.05 -17.41
C VAL A 164 -10.72 -18.82 -18.85
N ALA A 165 -11.64 -18.46 -19.75
CA ALA A 165 -11.30 -18.09 -21.12
C ALA A 165 -10.42 -16.84 -21.18
N VAL A 166 -10.68 -15.83 -20.34
CA VAL A 166 -9.83 -14.63 -20.23
C VAL A 166 -8.41 -15.02 -19.81
N LEU A 167 -8.25 -15.77 -18.72
CA LEU A 167 -6.94 -16.20 -18.23
C LEU A 167 -6.16 -17.02 -19.27
N LYS A 168 -6.84 -17.94 -19.96
CA LYS A 168 -6.23 -18.72 -21.05
C LYS A 168 -5.80 -17.85 -22.22
N MET A 169 -6.59 -16.83 -22.57
CA MET A 169 -6.25 -15.87 -23.62
C MET A 169 -4.99 -15.08 -23.25
N LEU A 170 -4.91 -14.57 -22.02
CA LEU A 170 -3.75 -13.81 -21.52
C LEU A 170 -2.47 -14.66 -21.58
N GLN A 171 -2.53 -15.93 -21.17
CA GLN A 171 -1.40 -16.85 -21.26
C GLN A 171 -1.01 -17.15 -22.71
N THR A 172 -2.00 -17.42 -23.58
CA THR A 172 -1.74 -17.82 -24.99
C THR A 172 -1.17 -16.66 -25.81
N LYS A 173 -1.60 -15.42 -25.52
CA LYS A 173 -1.15 -14.21 -26.21
C LYS A 173 0.08 -13.54 -25.58
N ASP A 174 0.70 -14.17 -24.59
CA ASP A 174 1.89 -13.63 -23.89
C ASP A 174 1.66 -12.24 -23.25
N LEU A 175 0.50 -12.06 -22.64
CA LEU A 175 0.06 -10.79 -22.04
C LEU A 175 0.30 -10.70 -20.52
N LEU A 176 1.03 -11.66 -19.96
CA LEU A 176 1.47 -11.66 -18.57
C LEU A 176 2.96 -11.36 -18.51
N ASP A 177 3.39 -10.67 -17.46
CA ASP A 177 4.80 -10.36 -17.26
C ASP A 177 5.59 -11.63 -16.97
N ARG A 178 6.86 -11.63 -17.38
CA ARG A 178 7.78 -12.76 -17.19
C ARG A 178 9.03 -12.33 -16.45
N ASN A 179 9.55 -13.24 -15.62
CA ASN A 179 10.82 -13.06 -14.95
C ASN A 179 12.01 -13.29 -15.91
N GLU A 180 13.24 -13.16 -15.42
CA GLU A 180 14.46 -13.31 -16.24
C GLU A 180 14.64 -14.73 -16.82
N GLU A 181 14.04 -15.73 -16.19
CA GLU A 181 14.05 -17.14 -16.64
C GLU A 181 12.95 -17.41 -17.69
N GLY A 182 12.14 -16.40 -18.03
CA GLY A 182 11.03 -16.51 -18.97
C GLY A 182 9.79 -17.19 -18.39
N MET A 183 9.74 -17.44 -17.08
CA MET A 183 8.55 -17.93 -16.40
C MET A 183 7.56 -16.77 -16.16
N ILE A 184 6.26 -17.08 -16.14
CA ILE A 184 5.23 -16.10 -15.78
C ILE A 184 5.50 -15.63 -14.36
N ALA A 185 5.61 -14.31 -14.17
CA ALA A 185 5.79 -13.71 -12.86
C ALA A 185 4.49 -13.76 -12.05
N ASP A 186 4.61 -13.71 -10.72
CA ASP A 186 3.43 -13.78 -9.84
C ASP A 186 2.52 -12.55 -9.93
N ARG A 187 3.05 -11.44 -10.44
CA ARG A 187 2.38 -10.14 -10.58
C ARG A 187 2.84 -9.41 -11.84
N CYS A 188 2.02 -8.48 -12.33
CA CYS A 188 2.35 -7.67 -13.49
C CYS A 188 2.68 -6.23 -13.09
N TYR A 189 3.67 -5.64 -13.74
CA TYR A 189 4.07 -4.24 -13.64
C TYR A 189 3.66 -3.44 -14.88
N THR A 190 2.73 -3.99 -15.65
CA THR A 190 2.28 -3.47 -16.95
C THR A 190 0.77 -3.37 -16.99
N VAL A 191 0.24 -2.54 -17.88
CA VAL A 191 -1.19 -2.44 -18.22
C VAL A 191 -1.43 -2.99 -19.61
N LEU A 192 -2.61 -3.54 -19.87
CA LEU A 192 -3.02 -3.83 -21.23
C LEU A 192 -3.50 -2.56 -21.93
N GLN A 193 -3.00 -2.36 -23.14
CA GLN A 193 -3.47 -1.31 -24.03
C GLN A 193 -3.93 -1.94 -25.35
N LYS A 194 -5.10 -1.53 -25.82
CA LYS A 194 -5.59 -1.88 -27.15
C LYS A 194 -4.80 -1.13 -28.21
N SER A 195 -4.39 -1.84 -29.25
CA SER A 195 -3.89 -1.26 -30.50
C SER A 195 -5.04 -0.69 -31.32
N GLU A 196 -4.70 -0.02 -32.43
CA GLU A 196 -5.66 0.41 -33.46
C GLU A 196 -6.42 -0.77 -34.10
N THR A 197 -5.87 -1.99 -34.00
CA THR A 197 -6.47 -3.23 -34.51
C THR A 197 -7.29 -3.99 -33.47
N ASP A 198 -7.58 -3.38 -32.32
CA ASP A 198 -8.29 -3.97 -31.18
C ASP A 198 -7.57 -5.20 -30.56
N GLU A 199 -6.25 -5.30 -30.77
CA GLU A 199 -5.42 -6.30 -30.11
C GLU A 199 -4.77 -5.72 -28.86
N TYR A 200 -4.75 -6.49 -27.77
CA TYR A 200 -4.07 -6.08 -26.55
C TYR A 200 -2.56 -6.26 -26.65
N ARG A 201 -1.82 -5.29 -26.11
CA ARG A 201 -0.39 -5.39 -25.79
C ARG A 201 -0.14 -4.96 -24.35
N SER A 202 0.87 -5.55 -23.71
CA SER A 202 1.33 -5.12 -22.39
C SER A 202 2.27 -3.92 -22.52
N VAL A 203 1.98 -2.84 -21.80
CA VAL A 203 2.79 -1.61 -21.76
C VAL A 203 3.15 -1.25 -20.33
N ALA A 204 4.33 -0.66 -20.13
CA ALA A 204 4.77 -0.21 -18.81
C ALA A 204 3.90 0.95 -18.29
N TYR A 205 3.91 1.19 -16.98
CA TYR A 205 3.18 2.30 -16.37
C TYR A 205 3.63 3.66 -16.91
N CYS A 206 4.92 3.88 -17.18
CA CYS A 206 5.41 5.13 -17.78
C CYS A 206 4.90 5.39 -19.20
N GLU A 207 4.47 4.36 -19.93
CA GLU A 207 3.83 4.52 -21.24
C GLU A 207 2.31 4.67 -21.08
N ALA A 208 1.71 3.95 -20.14
CA ALA A 208 0.26 3.97 -19.91
C ALA A 208 -0.24 5.24 -19.21
N PHE A 209 0.60 5.88 -18.39
CA PHE A 209 0.32 7.02 -17.51
C PHE A 209 1.51 7.99 -17.49
N PRO A 210 1.87 8.58 -18.64
CA PRO A 210 3.13 9.32 -18.78
C PRO A 210 3.20 10.56 -17.89
N THR A 211 2.07 11.24 -17.66
CA THR A 211 2.01 12.45 -16.83
C THR A 211 2.18 12.09 -15.36
N GLU A 212 1.41 11.12 -14.89
CA GLU A 212 1.35 10.69 -13.49
C GLU A 212 2.69 10.08 -13.07
N VAL A 213 3.27 9.23 -13.91
CA VAL A 213 4.59 8.63 -13.63
C VAL A 213 5.70 9.67 -13.64
N ALA A 214 5.65 10.66 -14.55
CA ALA A 214 6.63 11.74 -14.56
C ALA A 214 6.59 12.59 -13.29
N GLU A 215 5.38 12.88 -12.78
CA GLU A 215 5.19 13.61 -11.52
C GLU A 215 5.78 12.86 -10.33
N VAL A 216 5.45 11.56 -10.19
CA VAL A 216 6.02 10.71 -9.12
C VAL A 216 7.54 10.64 -9.21
N ILE A 217 8.09 10.47 -10.42
CA ILE A 217 9.54 10.44 -10.65
C ILE A 217 10.19 11.75 -10.20
N SER A 218 9.59 12.90 -10.55
CA SER A 218 10.10 14.22 -10.16
C SER A 218 10.15 14.37 -8.63
N LEU A 219 9.09 13.97 -7.93
CA LEU A 219 9.03 14.04 -6.46
C LEU A 219 10.03 13.10 -5.78
N ILE A 220 10.29 11.93 -6.38
CA ILE A 220 11.36 11.03 -5.93
C ILE A 220 12.73 11.69 -6.08
N GLU A 221 12.98 12.39 -7.19
CA GLU A 221 14.24 13.11 -7.42
C GLU A 221 14.44 14.25 -6.40
N ASP A 222 13.39 15.02 -6.14
CA ASP A 222 13.41 16.08 -5.12
C ASP A 222 13.69 15.52 -3.72
N LEU A 223 13.08 14.39 -3.35
CA LEU A 223 13.35 13.72 -2.08
C LEU A 223 14.81 13.24 -2.01
N VAL A 224 15.32 12.57 -3.06
CA VAL A 224 16.71 12.11 -3.12
C VAL A 224 17.67 13.29 -2.95
N GLU A 225 17.42 14.41 -3.64
CA GLU A 225 18.21 15.62 -3.50
C GLU A 225 18.15 16.17 -2.06
N ALA A 226 16.97 16.23 -1.46
CA ALA A 226 16.80 16.69 -0.09
C ALA A 226 17.54 15.81 0.94
N LEU A 227 17.45 14.47 0.82
CA LEU A 227 18.15 13.53 1.69
C LEU A 227 19.67 13.61 1.50
N SER A 228 20.14 13.84 0.27
CA SER A 228 21.58 13.97 -0.02
C SER A 228 22.25 15.12 0.76
N LYS A 229 21.49 16.18 1.06
CA LYS A 229 21.93 17.38 1.79
C LYS A 229 21.84 17.24 3.32
N CYS A 230 21.23 16.16 3.82
CA CYS A 230 21.07 15.91 5.25
C CYS A 230 22.07 14.84 5.72
N GLU A 231 22.39 14.84 7.01
CA GLU A 231 23.15 13.77 7.65
C GLU A 231 22.22 12.82 8.41
N ASP A 232 22.47 11.51 8.30
CA ASP A 232 21.80 10.48 9.11
C ASP A 232 22.75 9.98 10.20
N GLU A 233 22.86 10.78 11.27
CA GLU A 233 23.73 10.47 12.40
C GLU A 233 23.15 9.39 13.34
N VAL A 234 21.86 9.04 13.17
CA VAL A 234 21.17 8.12 14.08
C VAL A 234 21.35 6.67 13.66
N PHE A 235 21.09 6.35 12.38
CA PHE A 235 21.14 4.98 11.87
C PHE A 235 22.16 4.79 10.74
N GLN A 236 22.73 5.87 10.20
CA GLN A 236 23.75 5.85 9.15
C GLN A 236 23.31 5.06 7.89
N GLN A 237 22.02 5.10 7.57
CA GLN A 237 21.40 4.41 6.42
C GLN A 237 20.92 5.37 5.33
N LYS A 238 21.40 6.62 5.33
CA LYS A 238 21.17 7.59 4.24
C LYS A 238 21.37 7.00 2.84
N ALA A 239 22.46 6.25 2.64
CA ALA A 239 22.75 5.64 1.35
C ALA A 239 21.69 4.60 0.95
N GLU A 240 21.22 3.78 1.90
CA GLU A 240 20.21 2.76 1.63
C GLU A 240 18.84 3.37 1.32
N TRP A 241 18.46 4.43 2.03
CA TRP A 241 17.26 5.21 1.70
C TRP A 241 17.32 5.81 0.30
N ILE A 242 18.44 6.45 -0.07
CA ILE A 242 18.63 7.01 -1.41
C ILE A 242 18.59 5.91 -2.47
N ASN A 243 19.28 4.78 -2.24
CA ASN A 243 19.30 3.66 -3.16
C ASN A 243 17.90 3.08 -3.40
N TYR A 244 17.08 2.99 -2.35
CA TYR A 244 15.69 2.54 -2.45
C TYR A 244 14.85 3.45 -3.35
N PHE A 245 14.86 4.76 -3.09
CA PHE A 245 14.10 5.71 -3.92
C PHE A 245 14.61 5.77 -5.36
N VAL A 246 15.93 5.70 -5.57
CA VAL A 246 16.51 5.60 -6.92
C VAL A 246 16.08 4.31 -7.62
N ALA A 247 16.00 3.18 -6.92
CA ALA A 247 15.51 1.92 -7.48
C ALA A 247 14.04 2.05 -7.94
N ILE A 248 13.17 2.64 -7.11
CA ILE A 248 11.76 2.90 -7.47
C ILE A 248 11.70 3.74 -8.74
N LYS A 249 12.46 4.84 -8.78
CA LYS A 249 12.54 5.72 -9.96
C LYS A 249 12.91 4.94 -11.21
N CYS A 250 13.92 4.09 -11.13
CA CYS A 250 14.40 3.30 -12.25
C CYS A 250 13.37 2.26 -12.72
N ALA A 251 12.61 1.66 -11.79
CA ALA A 251 11.55 0.72 -12.10
C ALA A 251 10.36 1.42 -12.78
N LEU A 252 9.91 2.55 -12.23
CA LEU A 252 8.83 3.36 -12.81
C LEU A 252 9.20 3.90 -14.20
N ALA A 253 10.45 4.33 -14.38
CA ALA A 253 10.93 4.89 -15.64
C ALA A 253 11.19 3.84 -16.74
N GLN A 254 11.10 2.53 -16.46
CA GLN A 254 11.47 1.48 -17.40
C GLN A 254 10.36 1.25 -18.44
N PRO A 255 10.55 1.61 -19.73
CA PRO A 255 9.51 1.45 -20.74
C PRO A 255 9.38 0.02 -21.27
N GLN A 256 10.34 -0.87 -20.99
CA GLN A 256 10.37 -2.22 -21.57
C GLN A 256 9.72 -3.24 -20.61
N PRO A 257 8.53 -3.79 -20.93
CA PRO A 257 7.83 -4.78 -20.10
C PRO A 257 8.71 -5.91 -19.59
N LYS A 258 9.52 -6.50 -20.47
CA LYS A 258 10.39 -7.66 -20.17
C LYS A 258 11.49 -7.38 -19.14
N LYS A 259 11.74 -6.10 -18.81
CA LYS A 259 12.74 -5.71 -17.81
C LYS A 259 12.11 -5.36 -16.47
N LEU A 260 10.80 -5.09 -16.41
CA LEU A 260 10.17 -4.53 -15.22
C LEU A 260 10.31 -5.44 -14.01
N VAL A 261 10.08 -6.75 -14.17
CA VAL A 261 10.21 -7.73 -13.06
C VAL A 261 11.60 -7.65 -12.42
N LYS A 262 12.67 -7.57 -13.21
CA LYS A 262 14.04 -7.40 -12.70
C LYS A 262 14.23 -6.08 -11.95
N TYR A 263 13.70 -4.99 -12.49
CA TYR A 263 13.85 -3.67 -11.88
C TYR A 263 13.11 -3.58 -10.55
N TRP A 264 11.89 -4.13 -10.47
CA TRP A 264 11.14 -4.21 -9.22
C TRP A 264 11.81 -5.15 -8.21
N ALA A 265 12.37 -6.30 -8.64
CA ALA A 265 13.19 -7.11 -7.75
C ALA A 265 14.42 -6.37 -7.19
N ASN A 266 14.93 -5.33 -7.87
CA ASN A 266 15.99 -4.46 -7.32
C ASN A 266 15.43 -3.46 -6.29
N VAL A 267 14.17 -3.03 -6.44
CA VAL A 267 13.47 -2.24 -5.42
C VAL A 267 13.36 -3.05 -4.13
N ASP A 268 12.93 -4.31 -4.23
CA ASP A 268 12.82 -5.23 -3.08
C ASP A 268 14.17 -5.39 -2.37
N ARG A 269 15.23 -5.64 -3.13
CA ARG A 269 16.59 -5.76 -2.58
C ARG A 269 17.07 -4.49 -1.89
N ALA A 270 16.78 -3.31 -2.45
CA ALA A 270 17.15 -2.04 -1.84
C ALA A 270 16.33 -1.77 -0.57
N TRP A 271 15.04 -2.08 -0.59
CA TRP A 271 14.15 -1.92 0.55
C TRP A 271 14.50 -2.84 1.73
N MET A 272 14.89 -4.09 1.45
CA MET A 272 15.32 -5.05 2.46
C MET A 272 16.58 -4.61 3.22
N ARG A 273 17.41 -3.75 2.64
CA ARG A 273 18.59 -3.17 3.31
C ARG A 273 18.23 -2.09 4.34
N ILE A 274 17.05 -1.48 4.23
CA ILE A 274 16.58 -0.47 5.17
C ILE A 274 16.09 -1.18 6.44
N THR A 275 16.81 -0.97 7.54
CA THR A 275 16.55 -1.57 8.85
C THR A 275 16.14 -0.57 9.92
N THR A 276 15.80 0.65 9.51
CA THR A 276 15.40 1.73 10.42
C THR A 276 14.00 1.49 11.00
N PRO A 277 13.64 2.11 12.14
CA PRO A 277 12.31 1.98 12.73
C PRO A 277 11.17 2.65 11.95
N LEU A 278 11.50 3.47 10.94
CA LEU A 278 10.57 3.94 9.92
C LEU A 278 10.70 3.03 8.69
N GLN A 279 9.57 2.66 8.11
CA GLN A 279 9.50 1.79 6.93
C GLN A 279 8.50 2.39 5.94
N VAL A 280 8.90 2.64 4.70
CA VAL A 280 7.93 2.91 3.63
C VAL A 280 7.25 1.60 3.30
N GLY A 281 5.91 1.59 3.27
CA GLY A 281 5.11 0.46 2.82
C GLY A 281 5.58 0.00 1.45
N HIS A 282 5.85 -1.29 1.32
CA HIS A 282 6.42 -1.80 0.08
C HIS A 282 5.30 -2.02 -0.94
N PRO A 283 5.32 -1.31 -2.08
CA PRO A 283 4.15 -1.14 -2.93
C PRO A 283 3.99 -2.33 -3.88
N LEU A 284 3.36 -3.45 -3.53
CA LEU A 284 3.52 -4.65 -4.37
C LEU A 284 2.41 -5.71 -4.39
N GLU A 285 1.32 -5.60 -3.66
CA GLU A 285 0.24 -6.59 -3.80
C GLU A 285 -1.03 -5.92 -4.26
N TYR A 286 -1.77 -6.54 -5.18
CA TYR A 286 -3.18 -6.18 -5.26
C TYR A 286 -4.02 -7.28 -5.87
N TYR A 287 -5.12 -7.57 -5.19
CA TYR A 287 -6.04 -8.66 -5.52
C TYR A 287 -7.22 -8.18 -6.39
N GLU A 288 -7.40 -6.87 -6.59
CA GLU A 288 -8.55 -6.35 -7.36
C GLU A 288 -8.39 -6.52 -8.87
N ASP A 289 -7.15 -6.53 -9.40
CA ASP A 289 -6.95 -6.97 -10.76
C ASP A 289 -7.01 -8.49 -10.85
N HIS A 290 -8.24 -8.99 -10.97
CA HIS A 290 -8.57 -10.40 -11.02
C HIS A 290 -7.87 -11.19 -12.13
N PHE A 291 -7.35 -10.53 -13.17
CA PHE A 291 -6.82 -11.23 -14.34
C PHE A 291 -5.30 -11.23 -14.42
N ARG A 292 -4.65 -10.07 -14.25
CA ARG A 292 -3.20 -9.96 -14.44
C ARG A 292 -2.45 -9.72 -13.15
N LYS A 293 -3.16 -9.44 -12.05
CA LYS A 293 -2.55 -9.03 -10.77
C LYS A 293 -1.59 -7.87 -11.00
N ALA A 294 -2.05 -6.87 -11.75
CA ALA A 294 -1.32 -5.64 -11.93
C ALA A 294 -1.09 -4.98 -10.56
N VAL A 295 0.16 -4.63 -10.27
CA VAL A 295 0.52 -4.01 -8.99
C VAL A 295 -0.16 -2.65 -8.86
N ALA A 296 -0.99 -2.48 -7.83
CA ALA A 296 -1.67 -1.22 -7.56
C ALA A 296 -0.71 -0.19 -6.94
N LEU A 297 -1.20 1.04 -6.85
CA LEU A 297 -0.45 2.16 -6.27
C LEU A 297 -0.66 2.16 -4.75
N GLU A 298 -0.14 1.14 -4.08
CA GLU A 298 -0.06 1.12 -2.62
C GLU A 298 1.12 1.98 -2.18
N TRP A 299 0.93 2.87 -1.21
CA TRP A 299 2.02 3.64 -0.65
C TRP A 299 1.67 4.08 0.75
N ASP A 300 2.58 3.86 1.69
CA ASP A 300 2.38 4.22 3.07
C ASP A 300 3.72 4.48 3.76
N LEU A 301 3.67 5.08 4.95
CA LEU A 301 4.79 5.14 5.86
C LEU A 301 4.36 4.48 7.16
N ARG A 302 5.20 3.59 7.69
CA ARG A 302 4.99 2.90 8.96
C ARG A 302 6.04 3.28 9.97
N ILE A 303 5.64 3.26 11.23
CA ILE A 303 6.52 3.42 12.38
C ILE A 303 6.34 2.24 13.32
N ILE A 304 7.44 1.74 13.88
CA ILE A 304 7.32 0.79 15.00
C ILE A 304 6.70 1.45 16.22
N ASN A 305 6.16 0.64 17.10
CA ASN A 305 5.95 1.00 18.50
C ASN A 305 7.22 0.65 19.29
N PRO A 306 8.04 1.62 19.74
CA PRO A 306 9.29 1.35 20.45
C PRO A 306 9.13 0.45 21.67
N LYS A 307 8.09 0.68 22.49
CA LYS A 307 7.82 -0.11 23.71
C LYS A 307 7.43 -1.54 23.37
N LEU A 308 6.49 -1.76 22.44
CA LEU A 308 6.04 -3.10 22.06
C LEU A 308 7.14 -3.88 21.33
N GLN A 309 7.86 -3.22 20.42
CA GLN A 309 8.98 -3.84 19.71
C GLN A 309 10.02 -4.38 20.69
N LYS A 310 10.40 -3.57 21.70
CA LYS A 310 11.40 -3.96 22.71
C LYS A 310 10.90 -5.08 23.62
N ALA A 311 9.60 -5.12 23.92
CA ALA A 311 9.00 -6.13 24.80
C ALA A 311 8.64 -7.43 24.09
N SER A 312 8.76 -7.49 22.77
CA SER A 312 8.31 -8.64 21.98
C SER A 312 9.21 -9.86 22.18
N ASN A 313 8.57 -10.99 22.52
CA ASN A 313 9.20 -12.32 22.54
C ASN A 313 8.70 -13.18 21.37
N THR A 314 8.03 -12.60 20.37
CA THR A 314 7.37 -13.36 19.29
C THR A 314 8.32 -14.30 18.56
N ARG A 315 9.54 -13.83 18.24
CA ARG A 315 10.56 -14.66 17.58
C ARG A 315 10.89 -15.90 18.40
N GLU A 316 11.26 -15.70 19.67
CA GLU A 316 11.62 -16.82 20.56
C GLU A 316 10.43 -17.74 20.81
N ASN A 317 9.22 -17.19 20.98
CA ASN A 317 8.01 -17.99 21.15
C ASN A 317 7.74 -18.89 19.93
N ILE A 318 7.91 -18.39 18.70
CA ILE A 318 7.77 -19.19 17.48
C ILE A 318 8.84 -20.29 17.44
N LYS A 319 10.09 -19.97 17.78
CA LYS A 319 11.19 -20.95 17.78
C LYS A 319 10.97 -22.04 18.82
N THR A 320 10.55 -21.69 20.03
CA THR A 320 10.19 -22.63 21.09
C THR A 320 9.03 -23.51 20.67
N PHE A 321 7.96 -22.91 20.11
CA PHE A 321 6.81 -23.64 19.61
C PHE A 321 7.21 -24.63 18.51
N SER A 322 7.99 -24.21 17.51
CA SER A 322 8.46 -25.09 16.43
C SER A 322 9.31 -26.24 16.96
N ALA A 323 10.16 -25.99 17.96
CA ALA A 323 10.97 -27.03 18.60
C ALA A 323 10.09 -28.04 19.36
N GLU A 324 9.12 -27.59 20.16
CA GLU A 324 8.19 -28.47 20.88
C GLU A 324 7.32 -29.27 19.93
N LEU A 325 6.80 -28.64 18.89
CA LEU A 325 5.98 -29.28 17.86
C LEU A 325 6.76 -30.39 17.15
N SER A 326 8.07 -30.22 16.93
CA SER A 326 8.93 -31.23 16.30
C SER A 326 8.97 -32.57 17.06
N HIS A 327 8.71 -32.55 18.37
CA HIS A 327 8.65 -33.75 19.20
C HIS A 327 7.30 -34.47 19.13
N ASN A 328 6.24 -33.76 18.70
CA ASN A 328 4.87 -34.24 18.72
C ASN A 328 4.33 -34.65 17.33
N ILE A 329 5.03 -34.32 16.24
CA ILE A 329 4.63 -34.72 14.89
C ILE A 329 5.33 -36.02 14.49
N GLU A 330 4.55 -37.00 14.02
CA GLU A 330 5.07 -38.23 13.41
C GLU A 330 5.60 -37.97 11.99
N GLY A 331 6.73 -38.60 11.63
CA GLY A 331 7.34 -38.50 10.30
C GLY A 331 8.66 -37.72 10.25
N GLU A 332 9.18 -37.50 9.03
CA GLU A 332 10.45 -36.80 8.81
C GLU A 332 10.27 -35.28 8.84
N VAL A 333 10.12 -34.70 10.05
CA VAL A 333 9.87 -33.25 10.22
C VAL A 333 11.11 -32.42 10.50
N LYS A 334 12.25 -33.03 10.81
CA LYS A 334 13.45 -32.34 11.27
C LYS A 334 13.95 -31.27 10.30
N GLU A 335 13.98 -31.58 9.01
CA GLU A 335 14.46 -30.65 7.98
C GLU A 335 13.52 -29.45 7.83
N THR A 336 12.20 -29.68 7.82
CA THR A 336 11.18 -28.64 7.78
C THR A 336 11.27 -27.71 8.99
N ILE A 337 11.46 -28.27 10.20
CA ILE A 337 11.63 -27.49 11.43
C ILE A 337 12.92 -26.68 11.39
N ALA A 338 14.04 -27.27 10.97
CA ALA A 338 15.32 -26.56 10.83
C ALA A 338 15.19 -25.38 9.85
N LYS A 339 14.50 -25.60 8.72
CA LYS A 339 14.21 -24.54 7.74
C LYS A 339 13.34 -23.43 8.33
N ASN A 340 12.29 -23.79 9.05
CA ASN A 340 11.42 -22.81 9.74
C ASN A 340 12.24 -21.94 10.73
N LEU A 341 13.10 -22.56 11.53
CA LEU A 341 13.96 -21.82 12.47
C LEU A 341 14.91 -20.85 11.76
N SER A 342 15.49 -21.25 10.62
CA SER A 342 16.33 -20.35 9.79
C SER A 342 15.52 -19.17 9.25
N GLN A 343 14.34 -19.44 8.71
CA GLN A 343 13.46 -18.39 8.14
C GLN A 343 13.02 -17.39 9.21
N VAL A 344 12.70 -17.85 10.42
CA VAL A 344 12.37 -16.99 11.55
C VAL A 344 13.55 -16.09 11.93
N GLU A 345 14.78 -16.58 11.80
CA GLU A 345 15.98 -15.77 12.05
C GLU A 345 16.23 -14.71 10.97
N GLU A 346 16.07 -15.08 9.71
CA GLU A 346 16.25 -14.21 8.55
C GLU A 346 15.14 -13.16 8.41
N THR A 347 14.00 -13.36 9.08
CA THR A 347 12.88 -12.43 9.05
C THR A 347 13.20 -11.16 9.83
N GLN A 348 12.93 -9.98 9.27
CA GLN A 348 12.91 -8.72 10.01
C GLN A 348 11.49 -8.47 10.51
N LEU A 349 11.30 -8.22 11.82
CA LEU A 349 9.98 -8.01 12.42
C LEU A 349 9.84 -6.56 12.91
N TYR A 350 8.83 -5.86 12.43
CA TYR A 350 8.48 -4.48 12.79
C TYR A 350 7.04 -4.41 13.32
N ILE A 351 6.90 -4.38 14.64
CA ILE A 351 5.61 -4.25 15.32
C ILE A 351 5.25 -2.78 15.38
N GLY A 352 4.34 -2.37 14.50
CA GLY A 352 4.04 -0.98 14.26
C GLY A 352 2.66 -0.73 13.68
N GLN A 353 2.48 0.46 13.11
CA GLN A 353 1.27 0.84 12.39
C GLN A 353 1.62 1.83 11.27
N PRO A 354 0.79 1.91 10.21
CA PRO A 354 0.90 2.99 9.24
C PRO A 354 0.60 4.33 9.91
N VAL A 355 1.46 5.31 9.66
CA VAL A 355 1.33 6.70 10.09
C VAL A 355 0.82 7.61 8.96
N LEU A 356 1.08 7.22 7.71
CA LEU A 356 0.62 7.88 6.51
C LEU A 356 0.25 6.81 5.49
N TYR A 357 -0.78 7.00 4.68
CA TYR A 357 -1.22 6.04 3.66
C TYR A 357 -1.87 6.75 2.46
N TYR A 358 -1.77 6.15 1.28
CA TYR A 358 -2.03 6.80 0.00
C TYR A 358 -2.46 5.80 -1.08
N GLY A 359 -2.96 6.34 -2.21
CA GLY A 359 -3.30 5.53 -3.38
C GLY A 359 -4.36 4.49 -3.06
N ALA A 360 -4.07 3.21 -3.32
CA ALA A 360 -5.00 2.10 -3.09
C ALA A 360 -5.34 1.88 -1.60
N GLU A 361 -4.45 2.24 -0.67
CA GLU A 361 -4.68 2.11 0.79
C GLU A 361 -5.87 2.97 1.28
N LEU A 362 -6.28 3.97 0.50
CA LEU A 362 -7.50 4.75 0.76
C LEU A 362 -8.80 3.99 0.44
N ASN A 363 -8.71 2.73 -0.02
CA ASN A 363 -9.83 1.79 -0.15
C ASN A 363 -9.84 0.69 0.93
N GLY A 364 -8.96 0.80 1.92
CA GLY A 364 -8.88 -0.10 3.06
C GLY A 364 -7.43 -0.39 3.41
N LEU A 365 -7.15 -0.43 4.72
CA LEU A 365 -5.81 -0.74 5.22
C LEU A 365 -5.68 -2.21 5.58
N PHE A 366 -4.50 -2.77 5.34
CA PHE A 366 -4.14 -4.12 5.77
C PHE A 366 -3.69 -4.14 7.23
N SER A 367 -3.88 -5.27 7.91
CA SER A 367 -3.45 -5.43 9.30
C SER A 367 -1.95 -5.69 9.46
N ALA A 368 -1.33 -6.32 8.45
CA ALA A 368 0.08 -6.70 8.42
C ALA A 368 0.50 -7.01 6.98
N GLN A 369 1.80 -6.98 6.70
CA GLN A 369 2.37 -7.32 5.39
C GLN A 369 3.55 -8.27 5.59
N VAL A 370 3.77 -9.22 4.68
CA VAL A 370 4.92 -10.14 4.73
C VAL A 370 5.57 -10.15 3.36
N VAL A 371 6.68 -9.43 3.21
CA VAL A 371 7.26 -9.10 1.89
C VAL A 371 8.80 -9.15 1.90
N PRO A 372 9.46 -9.22 0.72
CA PRO A 372 8.88 -9.35 -0.61
C PRO A 372 8.22 -10.72 -0.83
N ASN A 373 7.35 -10.84 -1.85
CA ASN A 373 6.91 -12.18 -2.33
C ASN A 373 7.64 -12.60 -3.59
N ASP A 374 8.60 -11.80 -4.08
CA ASP A 374 9.60 -12.33 -4.99
C ASP A 374 10.40 -13.40 -4.21
N GLU A 375 10.19 -14.66 -4.53
CA GLU A 375 10.80 -15.79 -3.84
C GLU A 375 12.32 -15.85 -4.08
N THR A 376 12.81 -15.31 -5.20
CA THR A 376 14.26 -15.15 -5.42
C THR A 376 14.82 -14.17 -4.41
N VAL A 377 14.25 -12.96 -4.30
CA VAL A 377 14.71 -11.96 -3.32
C VAL A 377 14.52 -12.44 -1.88
N SER A 378 13.40 -13.10 -1.59
CA SER A 378 13.13 -13.66 -0.26
C SER A 378 14.14 -14.73 0.14
N SER A 379 14.61 -15.54 -0.82
CA SER A 379 15.67 -16.53 -0.58
C SER A 379 17.04 -15.89 -0.37
N GLU A 380 17.28 -14.69 -0.93
CA GLU A 380 18.53 -13.96 -0.79
C GLU A 380 18.62 -13.17 0.53
N LEU A 381 17.50 -12.57 0.98
CA LEU A 381 17.50 -11.52 2.01
C LEU A 381 16.51 -11.77 3.17
N GLY A 382 15.75 -12.87 3.14
CA GLY A 382 14.67 -13.13 4.08
C GLY A 382 13.41 -12.31 3.76
N LYS A 383 12.52 -12.16 4.75
CA LYS A 383 11.29 -11.36 4.64
C LYS A 383 11.25 -10.26 5.71
N LYS A 384 10.44 -9.24 5.48
CA LYS A 384 10.08 -8.20 6.45
C LYS A 384 8.59 -8.32 6.77
N ILE A 385 8.28 -8.31 8.06
CA ILE A 385 6.93 -8.40 8.65
C ILE A 385 6.61 -7.11 9.36
#